data_AF-A0A4Q3VQ36-F1
#
_entry.id   AF-A0A4Q3VQ36-F1
#
_cell.length_a   1.000
_cell.length_b   1.000
_cell.length_c   1.000
_cell.angle_alpha   90.00
_cell.angle_beta   90.00
_cell.angle_gamma   90.00
#
_symmetry.space_group_name_H-M   'P 1'
#
loop_
_entity.id
_entity.type
_entity.pdbx_description
1 polymer ?
#
loop_
_entity_poly.entity_id
_entity_poly.type
_entity_poly.pdbx_seq_one_letter_code
_entity_poly.pdbx_strand_id
1 'polypeptide(L)'
;MGRALFILSGIALAALALSPFKHWAAAGALIVGITLGLTVGNPFPDITKKVSKLGLQTAVVLLGFSLDLGTVARAGASGIGWALLSIGVTFAIGLGITRLWSIRPSIGLLVTSGTAICGGSAIAAMSEATDAPKEDVAVALGTVFLLNAVALVVFPALGHFFHLTPAQFGVWAGIGIHDVASVVGAATSFSPESPATATAVKLPRVLYLV
;
A
#
# COMPACT_ATOMS: atom_id res chain seq x y z
N MET A 1 15.74 -15.41 -23.02
CA MET A 1 15.82 -13.93 -22.97
C MET A 1 15.14 -13.30 -21.75
N GLY A 2 13.94 -13.72 -21.34
CA GLY A 2 13.20 -13.08 -20.22
C GLY A 2 13.85 -13.11 -18.84
N ARG A 3 14.62 -14.16 -18.49
CA ARG A 3 15.30 -14.28 -17.18
C ARG A 3 16.40 -13.24 -16.96
N ALA A 4 17.18 -12.94 -18.00
CA ALA A 4 18.24 -11.93 -17.92
C ALA A 4 17.63 -10.52 -17.81
N LEU A 5 16.55 -10.25 -18.56
CA LEU A 5 15.83 -8.97 -18.50
C LEU A 5 15.23 -8.72 -17.11
N PHE A 6 14.65 -9.74 -16.48
CA PHE A 6 14.04 -9.64 -15.14
C PHE A 6 15.08 -9.40 -14.03
N ILE A 7 16.26 -10.02 -14.15
CA ILE A 7 17.37 -9.81 -13.21
C ILE A 7 17.99 -8.43 -13.43
N LEU A 8 18.20 -8.01 -14.69
CA LEU A 8 18.68 -6.66 -15.02
C LEU A 8 17.71 -5.57 -14.57
N SER A 9 16.39 -5.79 -14.69
CA SER A 9 15.39 -4.84 -14.22
C SER A 9 15.29 -4.79 -12.70
N GLY A 10 15.46 -5.93 -12.01
CA GLY A 10 15.55 -5.98 -10.55
C GLY A 10 16.79 -5.25 -10.01
N ILE A 11 17.93 -5.37 -10.70
CA ILE A 11 19.17 -4.64 -10.39
C ILE A 11 19.00 -3.14 -10.68
N ALA A 12 18.33 -2.77 -11.77
CA ALA A 12 18.02 -1.38 -12.10
C ALA A 12 17.05 -0.75 -11.08
N LEU A 13 16.06 -1.50 -10.58
CA LEU A 13 15.17 -1.09 -9.50
C LEU A 13 15.92 -0.88 -8.18
N ALA A 14 16.81 -1.80 -7.82
CA ALA A 14 17.67 -1.65 -6.65
C ALA A 14 18.58 -0.42 -6.78
N ALA A 15 19.17 -0.20 -7.96
CA ALA A 15 20.00 0.97 -8.25
C ALA A 15 19.20 2.29 -8.23
N LEU A 16 17.94 2.29 -8.69
CA LEU A 16 17.06 3.47 -8.64
C LEU A 16 16.64 3.78 -7.20
N ALA A 17 16.39 2.76 -6.37
CA ALA A 17 16.12 2.90 -4.94
C ALA A 17 17.35 3.41 -4.16
N LEU A 18 18.56 3.13 -4.64
CA LEU A 18 19.84 3.63 -4.11
C LEU A 18 20.25 5.01 -4.66
N SER A 19 19.51 5.56 -5.64
CA SER A 19 19.85 6.82 -6.28
C SER A 19 19.54 8.04 -5.39
N PRO A 20 20.31 9.14 -5.50
CA PRO A 20 20.14 10.33 -4.66
C PRO A 20 18.84 11.12 -4.92
N PHE A 21 18.07 10.78 -5.97
CA PHE A 21 16.77 11.38 -6.30
C PHE A 21 15.64 10.73 -5.48
N LYS A 22 15.68 10.93 -4.16
CA LYS A 22 14.71 10.38 -3.19
C LYS A 22 13.25 10.75 -3.48
N HIS A 23 13.01 11.89 -4.11
CA HIS A 23 11.67 12.46 -4.29
C HIS A 23 10.81 11.68 -5.31
N TRP A 24 11.41 10.97 -6.27
CA TRP A 24 10.67 10.18 -7.27
C TRP A 24 10.89 8.67 -7.13
N ALA A 25 11.82 8.24 -6.27
CA ALA A 25 12.22 6.84 -6.17
C ALA A 25 11.05 5.91 -5.80
N ALA A 26 10.17 6.32 -4.88
CA ALA A 26 9.04 5.49 -4.45
C ALA A 26 8.00 5.29 -5.57
N ALA A 27 7.54 6.38 -6.19
CA ALA A 27 6.57 6.31 -7.29
C ALA A 27 7.17 5.63 -8.53
N GLY A 28 8.41 5.95 -8.86
CA GLY A 28 9.14 5.35 -9.97
C GLY A 28 9.34 3.85 -9.79
N ALA A 29 9.76 3.40 -8.61
CA ALA A 29 9.93 1.97 -8.34
C ALA A 29 8.61 1.19 -8.44
N LEU A 30 7.51 1.79 -7.97
CA LEU A 30 6.18 1.16 -7.98
C LEU A 30 5.65 1.06 -9.43
N ILE A 31 5.75 2.13 -10.22
CA ILE A 31 5.34 2.15 -11.63
C ILE A 31 6.19 1.19 -12.46
N VAL A 32 7.52 1.19 -12.27
CA VAL A 32 8.44 0.27 -12.96
C VAL A 32 8.15 -1.19 -12.56
N GLY A 33 7.88 -1.45 -11.28
CA GLY A 33 7.49 -2.78 -10.80
C GLY A 33 6.19 -3.29 -11.42
N ILE A 34 5.15 -2.46 -11.49
CA ILE A 34 3.88 -2.80 -12.14
C ILE A 34 4.09 -3.04 -13.64
N THR A 35 4.78 -2.13 -14.33
CA THR A 35 4.98 -2.24 -15.78
C THR A 35 5.79 -3.48 -16.15
N LEU A 36 6.83 -3.82 -15.39
CA LEU A 36 7.57 -5.08 -15.55
C LEU A 36 6.69 -6.30 -15.28
N GLY A 37 5.91 -6.27 -14.19
CA GLY A 37 5.00 -7.36 -13.83
C GLY A 37 3.96 -7.63 -14.92
N LEU A 38 3.44 -6.58 -15.56
CA LEU A 38 2.42 -6.67 -16.61
C LEU A 38 2.99 -7.01 -18.00
N THR A 39 4.22 -6.58 -18.32
CA THR A 39 4.80 -6.76 -19.66
C THR A 39 5.67 -8.02 -19.78
N VAL A 40 6.54 -8.27 -18.81
CA VAL A 40 7.50 -9.39 -18.84
C VAL A 40 6.90 -10.64 -18.20
N GLY A 41 5.90 -10.48 -17.32
CA GLY A 41 5.37 -11.54 -16.49
C GLY A 41 6.39 -12.04 -15.47
N ASN A 42 6.00 -12.99 -14.60
CA ASN A 42 6.89 -13.57 -13.60
C ASN A 42 7.54 -14.88 -14.11
N PRO A 43 8.85 -14.91 -14.39
CA PRO A 43 9.54 -16.11 -14.86
C PRO A 43 9.80 -17.16 -13.77
N PHE A 44 9.57 -16.86 -12.48
CA PHE A 44 9.79 -17.78 -11.36
C PHE A 44 8.64 -17.75 -10.33
N PRO A 45 7.42 -18.15 -10.71
CA PRO A 45 6.23 -18.02 -9.86
C PRO A 45 6.37 -18.71 -8.50
N ASP A 46 6.97 -19.90 -8.44
CA ASP A 46 7.11 -20.67 -7.20
C ASP A 46 8.10 -20.06 -6.20
N ILE A 47 9.20 -19.48 -6.72
CA ILE A 47 10.22 -18.83 -5.89
C ILE A 47 9.69 -17.48 -5.40
N THR A 48 9.14 -16.65 -6.30
CA THR A 48 8.57 -15.36 -5.93
C THR A 48 7.45 -15.53 -4.91
N LYS A 49 6.59 -16.54 -5.05
CA LYS A 49 5.54 -16.80 -4.06
C LYS A 49 6.12 -17.07 -2.67
N LYS A 50 7.15 -17.92 -2.56
CA LYS A 50 7.82 -18.20 -1.29
C LYS A 50 8.52 -16.97 -0.71
N VAL A 51 9.26 -16.24 -1.55
CA VAL A 51 10.02 -15.05 -1.11
C VAL A 51 9.10 -13.91 -0.71
N SER A 52 8.05 -13.61 -1.49
CA SER A 52 7.06 -12.61 -1.13
C SER A 52 6.32 -12.97 0.15
N LYS A 53 5.99 -14.26 0.34
CA LYS A 53 5.35 -14.74 1.58
C LYS A 53 6.27 -14.55 2.80
N LEU A 54 7.49 -15.07 2.72
CA LEU A 54 8.45 -14.95 3.83
C LEU A 54 8.79 -13.49 4.09
N GLY A 55 9.05 -12.71 3.04
CA GLY A 55 9.38 -11.30 3.14
C GLY A 55 8.26 -10.48 3.79
N LEU A 56 7.00 -10.73 3.43
CA LEU A 56 5.86 -10.06 4.05
C LEU A 56 5.74 -10.43 5.54
N GLN A 57 5.87 -11.71 5.88
CA GLN A 57 5.82 -12.16 7.27
C GLN A 57 6.97 -11.56 8.10
N THR A 58 8.19 -11.55 7.57
CA THR A 58 9.35 -10.93 8.22
C THR A 58 9.15 -9.43 8.38
N ALA A 59 8.63 -8.72 7.37
CA ALA A 59 8.36 -7.29 7.45
C ALA A 59 7.31 -6.98 8.52
N VAL A 60 6.24 -7.77 8.63
CA VAL A 60 5.21 -7.61 9.69
C VAL A 60 5.83 -7.81 11.08
N VAL A 61 6.66 -8.85 11.25
CA VAL A 61 7.34 -9.11 12.53
C VAL A 61 8.30 -7.98 12.90
N LEU A 62 9.13 -7.51 11.95
CA LEU A 62 10.04 -6.39 12.17
C LEU A 62 9.31 -5.08 12.46
N LEU A 63 8.18 -4.83 11.78
CA LEU A 63 7.31 -3.70 12.07
C LEU A 63 6.83 -3.77 13.52
N GLY A 64 6.41 -4.95 13.98
CA GLY A 64 6.04 -5.21 15.38
C GLY A 64 7.13 -4.83 16.38
N PHE A 65 8.39 -5.17 16.10
CA PHE A 65 9.52 -4.79 16.95
C PHE A 65 9.88 -3.30 16.91
N SER A 66 9.54 -2.60 15.82
CA SER A 66 9.78 -1.17 15.68
C SER A 66 8.75 -0.30 16.41
N LEU A 67 7.69 -0.90 16.96
CA LEU A 67 6.58 -0.19 17.60
C LEU A 67 6.76 -0.14 19.12
N ASP A 68 6.54 1.05 19.69
CA ASP A 68 6.53 1.21 21.15
C ASP A 68 5.25 0.62 21.76
N LEU A 69 5.38 -0.46 22.51
CA LEU A 69 4.26 -1.20 23.13
C LEU A 69 3.38 -0.31 24.03
N GLY A 70 3.96 0.70 24.68
CA GLY A 70 3.21 1.65 25.52
C GLY A 70 2.34 2.62 24.70
N THR A 71 2.77 2.97 23.50
CA THR A 71 2.01 3.77 22.53
C THR A 71 0.94 2.92 21.86
N VAL A 72 1.24 1.66 21.51
CA VAL A 72 0.26 0.70 20.98
C VAL A 72 -0.90 0.48 21.94
N ALA A 73 -0.62 0.20 23.22
CA ALA A 73 -1.66 -0.08 24.21
C ALA A 73 -2.60 1.12 24.48
N ARG A 74 -2.03 2.33 24.57
CA ARG A 74 -2.82 3.58 24.76
C ARG A 74 -3.60 3.96 23.50
N ALA A 75 -3.02 3.74 22.33
CA ALA A 75 -3.72 3.89 21.07
C ALA A 75 -4.88 2.88 20.97
N GLY A 76 -4.60 1.58 21.11
CA GLY A 76 -5.61 0.51 21.01
C GLY A 76 -6.84 0.74 21.89
N ALA A 77 -6.63 1.17 23.14
CA ALA A 77 -7.72 1.43 24.08
C ALA A 77 -8.66 2.60 23.68
N SER A 78 -8.18 3.58 22.91
CA SER A 78 -8.93 4.80 22.57
C SER A 78 -9.40 4.88 21.12
N GLY A 79 -8.80 4.11 20.20
CA GLY A 79 -9.05 4.25 18.75
C GLY A 79 -9.59 3.04 18.02
N ILE A 80 -9.69 1.87 18.67
CA ILE A 80 -10.27 0.65 18.06
C ILE A 80 -11.69 0.88 17.54
N GLY A 81 -12.52 1.64 18.27
CA GLY A 81 -13.89 1.93 17.85
C GLY A 81 -13.97 2.73 16.55
N TRP A 82 -13.12 3.75 16.42
CA TRP A 82 -13.05 4.57 15.21
C TRP A 82 -12.45 3.82 14.02
N ALA A 83 -11.48 2.94 14.27
CA ALA A 83 -10.92 2.08 13.24
C ALA A 83 -11.96 1.11 12.71
N LEU A 84 -12.65 0.37 13.59
CA LEU A 84 -13.72 -0.56 13.23
C LEU A 84 -14.85 0.12 12.45
N LEU A 85 -15.26 1.33 12.87
CA LEU A 85 -16.26 2.09 12.15
C LEU A 85 -15.78 2.47 10.74
N SER A 86 -14.56 3.01 10.62
CA SER A 86 -13.98 3.37 9.33
C SER A 86 -13.87 2.18 8.39
N ILE A 87 -13.39 1.03 8.89
CA ILE A 87 -13.28 -0.20 8.12
C ILE A 87 -14.67 -0.67 7.73
N GLY A 88 -15.61 -0.74 8.67
CA GLY A 88 -16.98 -1.18 8.43
C GLY A 88 -17.70 -0.34 7.37
N VAL A 89 -17.56 0.98 7.43
CA VAL A 89 -18.11 1.90 6.41
C VAL A 89 -17.44 1.66 5.05
N THR A 90 -16.11 1.54 5.02
CA THR A 90 -15.38 1.28 3.77
C THR A 90 -15.75 -0.08 3.18
N PHE A 91 -15.94 -1.09 4.02
CA PHE A 91 -16.35 -2.44 3.62
C PHE A 91 -17.78 -2.44 3.09
N ALA A 92 -18.71 -1.76 3.77
CA ALA A 92 -20.09 -1.64 3.32
C ALA A 92 -20.18 -0.95 1.95
N ILE A 93 -19.43 0.15 1.77
CA ILE A 93 -19.36 0.87 0.48
C ILE A 93 -18.71 -0.02 -0.59
N GLY A 94 -17.56 -0.64 -0.31
CA GLY A 94 -16.82 -1.45 -1.27
C GLY A 94 -17.61 -2.68 -1.73
N LEU A 95 -18.26 -3.39 -0.80
CA LEU A 95 -19.14 -4.51 -1.14
C LEU A 95 -20.42 -4.04 -1.85
N GLY A 96 -20.95 -2.87 -1.48
CA GLY A 96 -22.09 -2.24 -2.16
C GLY A 96 -21.78 -1.93 -3.62
N ILE A 97 -20.62 -1.32 -3.90
CA ILE A 97 -20.13 -1.05 -5.26
C ILE A 97 -19.90 -2.36 -6.00
N THR A 98 -19.25 -3.34 -5.37
CA THR A 98 -19.03 -4.67 -5.95
C THR A 98 -20.33 -5.30 -6.44
N ARG A 99 -21.39 -5.21 -5.62
CA ARG A 99 -22.70 -5.79 -5.95
C ARG A 99 -23.45 -4.97 -7.02
N LEU A 100 -23.36 -3.65 -6.96
CA LEU A 100 -24.00 -2.76 -7.94
C LEU A 100 -23.38 -2.93 -9.35
N TRP A 101 -22.07 -3.12 -9.42
CA TRP A 101 -21.33 -3.22 -10.68
C TRP A 101 -21.15 -4.68 -11.15
N SER A 102 -21.81 -5.65 -10.50
CA SER A 102 -21.73 -7.08 -10.81
C SER A 102 -20.29 -7.62 -10.93
N ILE A 103 -19.39 -7.08 -10.11
CA ILE A 103 -17.98 -7.51 -10.06
C ILE A 103 -17.93 -8.90 -9.39
N ARG A 104 -17.00 -9.75 -9.85
CA ARG A 104 -16.78 -11.07 -9.23
C ARG A 104 -16.54 -10.91 -7.72
N PRO A 105 -17.29 -11.64 -6.86
CA PRO A 105 -17.24 -11.43 -5.40
C PRO A 105 -15.84 -11.57 -4.79
N SER A 106 -15.02 -12.47 -5.32
CA SER A 106 -13.64 -12.66 -4.86
C SER A 106 -12.79 -11.40 -5.10
N ILE A 107 -12.80 -10.85 -6.33
CA ILE A 107 -12.06 -9.62 -6.67
C ILE A 107 -12.57 -8.44 -5.84
N GLY A 108 -13.90 -8.28 -5.73
CA GLY A 108 -14.50 -7.20 -4.95
C GLY A 108 -14.12 -7.24 -3.48
N LEU A 109 -14.12 -8.43 -2.85
CA LEU A 109 -13.69 -8.62 -1.47
C LEU A 109 -12.21 -8.29 -1.29
N LEU A 110 -11.35 -8.75 -2.21
CA LEU A 110 -9.91 -8.50 -2.17
C LEU A 110 -9.60 -7.01 -2.33
N VAL A 111 -10.18 -6.32 -3.32
CA VAL A 111 -9.98 -4.87 -3.51
C VAL A 111 -10.53 -4.07 -2.33
N THR A 112 -11.70 -4.44 -1.81
CA THR A 112 -12.32 -3.77 -0.66
C THR A 112 -11.47 -3.92 0.59
N SER A 113 -10.99 -5.13 0.90
CA SER A 113 -10.11 -5.37 2.05
C SER A 113 -8.76 -4.66 1.90
N GLY A 114 -8.17 -4.67 0.70
CA GLY A 114 -6.97 -3.90 0.39
C GLY A 114 -7.14 -2.41 0.64
N THR A 115 -8.26 -1.84 0.22
CA THR A 115 -8.53 -0.40 0.37
C THR A 115 -8.88 -0.02 1.82
N ALA A 116 -9.63 -0.86 2.53
CA ALA A 116 -10.10 -0.56 3.87
C ALA A 116 -9.01 -0.64 4.96
N ILE A 117 -7.99 -1.49 4.75
CA ILE A 117 -7.03 -1.84 5.80
C ILE A 117 -5.66 -1.19 5.51
N CYS A 118 -4.83 -1.82 4.69
CA CYS A 118 -3.45 -1.37 4.46
C CYS A 118 -2.85 -1.84 3.11
N GLY A 119 -3.68 -1.96 2.07
CA GLY A 119 -3.23 -2.22 0.71
C GLY A 119 -2.89 -3.69 0.44
N GLY A 120 -1.73 -3.94 -0.17
CA GLY A 120 -1.36 -5.26 -0.68
C GLY A 120 -1.23 -6.36 0.38
N SER A 121 -0.85 -6.02 1.61
CA SER A 121 -0.75 -6.97 2.73
C SER A 121 -2.11 -7.54 3.13
N ALA A 122 -3.13 -6.71 3.16
CA ALA A 122 -4.50 -7.13 3.43
C ALA A 122 -5.05 -8.03 2.32
N ILE A 123 -4.75 -7.72 1.05
CA ILE A 123 -5.12 -8.59 -0.09
C ILE A 123 -4.45 -9.95 0.04
N ALA A 124 -3.16 -10.00 0.39
CA ALA A 124 -2.44 -11.25 0.57
C ALA A 124 -3.06 -12.10 1.70
N ALA A 125 -3.33 -11.50 2.86
CA ALA A 125 -3.96 -12.19 3.99
C ALA A 125 -5.37 -12.70 3.65
N MET A 126 -6.21 -11.86 3.04
CA MET A 126 -7.57 -12.25 2.65
C MET A 126 -7.58 -13.31 1.56
N SER A 127 -6.64 -13.27 0.61
CA SER A 127 -6.54 -14.29 -0.43
C SER A 127 -6.22 -15.67 0.13
N GLU A 128 -5.40 -15.75 1.18
CA GLU A 128 -5.14 -17.01 1.89
C GLU A 128 -6.35 -17.46 2.70
N ALA A 129 -7.04 -16.53 3.38
CA ALA A 129 -8.19 -16.83 4.22
C ALA A 129 -9.42 -17.31 3.42
N THR A 130 -9.58 -16.86 2.17
CA THR A 130 -10.74 -17.21 1.32
C THR A 130 -10.40 -18.15 0.18
N ASP A 131 -9.18 -18.69 0.13
CA ASP A 131 -8.65 -19.52 -0.97
C ASP A 131 -8.92 -18.90 -2.36
N ALA A 132 -8.57 -17.62 -2.51
CA ALA A 132 -8.91 -16.86 -3.71
C ALA A 132 -8.09 -17.33 -4.93
N PRO A 133 -8.68 -17.36 -6.14
CA PRO A 133 -7.97 -17.68 -7.37
C PRO A 133 -6.79 -16.73 -7.60
N LYS A 134 -5.65 -17.25 -8.06
CA LYS A 134 -4.43 -16.44 -8.30
C LYS A 134 -4.68 -15.29 -9.27
N GLU A 135 -5.53 -15.50 -10.26
CA GLU A 135 -5.95 -14.48 -11.24
C GLU A 135 -6.67 -13.32 -10.55
N ASP A 136 -7.57 -13.62 -9.62
CA ASP A 136 -8.35 -12.63 -8.88
C ASP A 136 -7.46 -11.82 -7.93
N VAL A 137 -6.48 -12.49 -7.30
CA VAL A 137 -5.45 -11.83 -6.47
C VAL A 137 -4.59 -10.89 -7.30
N ALA A 138 -4.17 -11.31 -8.49
CA ALA A 138 -3.37 -10.47 -9.39
C ALA A 138 -4.15 -9.24 -9.86
N VAL A 139 -5.42 -9.39 -10.23
CA VAL A 139 -6.30 -8.28 -10.61
C VAL A 139 -6.51 -7.32 -9.44
N ALA A 140 -6.75 -7.84 -8.23
CA ALA A 140 -6.94 -7.02 -7.04
C ALA A 140 -5.66 -6.24 -6.67
N LEU A 141 -4.50 -6.90 -6.63
CA LEU A 141 -3.20 -6.25 -6.39
C LEU A 141 -2.93 -5.17 -7.44
N GLY A 142 -3.12 -5.51 -8.72
CA GLY A 142 -2.91 -4.58 -9.83
C GLY A 142 -3.78 -3.33 -9.69
N THR A 143 -5.06 -3.51 -9.38
CA THR A 143 -6.01 -2.41 -9.20
C THR A 143 -5.58 -1.50 -8.04
N VAL A 144 -5.30 -2.07 -6.87
CA VAL A 144 -4.91 -1.29 -5.68
C VAL A 144 -3.57 -0.58 -5.89
N PHE A 145 -2.58 -1.24 -6.48
CA PHE A 145 -1.30 -0.60 -6.77
C PHE A 145 -1.39 0.48 -7.85
N LEU A 146 -2.25 0.31 -8.86
CA LEU A 146 -2.53 1.37 -9.83
C LEU A 146 -3.14 2.59 -9.15
N LEU A 147 -4.13 2.40 -8.27
CA LEU A 147 -4.72 3.49 -7.49
C LEU A 147 -3.68 4.18 -6.60
N ASN A 148 -2.80 3.42 -5.95
CA ASN A 148 -1.69 3.98 -5.18
C ASN A 148 -0.70 4.77 -6.03
N ALA A 149 -0.35 4.28 -7.22
CA ALA A 149 0.52 4.98 -8.15
C ALA A 149 -0.11 6.30 -8.62
N VAL A 150 -1.42 6.30 -8.91
CA VAL A 150 -2.17 7.53 -9.21
C VAL A 150 -2.13 8.49 -8.02
N ALA A 151 -2.37 7.99 -6.80
CA ALA A 151 -2.33 8.81 -5.60
C ALA A 151 -0.96 9.46 -5.38
N LEU A 152 0.14 8.73 -5.62
CA LEU A 152 1.51 9.23 -5.50
C LEU A 152 1.81 10.42 -6.41
N VAL A 153 1.16 10.50 -7.57
CA VAL A 153 1.33 11.60 -8.52
C VAL A 153 0.32 12.72 -8.25
N VAL A 154 -0.94 12.36 -8.03
CA VAL A 154 -2.05 13.31 -7.91
C VAL A 154 -2.01 14.06 -6.58
N PHE A 155 -1.72 13.39 -5.46
CA PHE A 155 -1.74 14.05 -4.14
C PHE A 155 -0.74 15.19 -4.08
N PRO A 156 0.57 15.02 -4.35
CA PRO A 156 1.52 16.13 -4.29
C PRO A 156 1.15 17.28 -5.23
N ALA A 157 0.69 16.97 -6.46
CA ALA A 157 0.26 17.98 -7.42
C ALA A 157 -0.92 18.82 -6.89
N LEU A 158 -1.94 18.16 -6.31
CA LEU A 158 -3.07 18.84 -5.67
C LEU A 158 -2.62 19.62 -4.42
N GLY A 159 -1.70 19.07 -3.63
CA GLY A 159 -1.14 19.75 -2.47
C GLY A 159 -0.47 21.07 -2.83
N HIS A 160 0.27 21.09 -3.95
CA HIS A 160 0.90 22.31 -4.45
C HIS A 160 -0.14 23.28 -5.02
N PHE A 161 -1.15 22.77 -5.73
CA PHE A 161 -2.25 23.57 -6.26
C PHE A 161 -3.05 24.28 -5.15
N PHE A 162 -3.30 23.60 -4.04
CA PHE A 162 -3.98 24.17 -2.88
C PHE A 162 -3.05 24.94 -1.93
N HIS A 163 -1.77 25.11 -2.27
CA HIS A 163 -0.76 25.76 -1.43
C HIS A 163 -0.70 25.23 0.01
N LEU A 164 -0.85 23.90 0.18
CA LEU A 164 -0.82 23.28 1.50
C LEU A 164 0.55 23.42 2.15
N THR A 165 0.57 23.71 3.44
CA THR A 165 1.81 23.61 4.24
C THR A 165 2.27 22.15 4.35
N PRO A 166 3.56 21.88 4.62
CA PRO A 166 4.07 20.51 4.79
C PRO A 166 3.30 19.68 5.81
N ALA A 167 2.88 20.30 6.92
CA ALA A 167 2.09 19.64 7.96
C ALA A 167 0.66 19.33 7.48
N GLN A 168 -0.01 20.29 6.82
CA GLN A 168 -1.36 20.07 6.28
C GLN A 168 -1.38 18.98 5.21
N PHE A 169 -0.39 19.00 4.31
CA PHE A 169 -0.23 17.93 3.33
C PHE A 169 0.00 16.58 3.99
N GLY A 170 0.87 16.52 5.01
CA GLY A 170 1.12 15.30 5.75
C GLY A 170 -0.14 14.72 6.40
N VAL A 171 -0.96 15.56 7.04
CA VAL A 171 -2.25 15.12 7.60
C VAL A 171 -3.19 14.65 6.51
N TRP A 172 -3.33 15.40 5.41
CA TRP A 172 -4.23 15.07 4.31
C TRP A 172 -3.85 13.76 3.61
N ALA A 173 -2.56 13.58 3.27
CA ALA A 173 -2.03 12.36 2.69
C ALA A 173 -2.16 11.16 3.65
N GLY A 174 -1.88 11.36 4.94
CA GLY A 174 -2.02 10.32 5.96
C GLY A 174 -3.47 9.83 6.16
N ILE A 175 -4.45 10.72 5.98
CA ILE A 175 -5.87 10.36 6.05
C ILE A 175 -6.34 9.71 4.74
N GLY A 176 -5.94 10.25 3.58
CA GLY A 176 -6.50 9.91 2.28
C GLY A 176 -5.86 8.73 1.56
N ILE A 177 -4.56 8.47 1.77
CA ILE A 177 -3.88 7.34 1.13
C ILE A 177 -3.86 6.16 2.09
N HIS A 178 -4.43 5.02 1.69
CA HIS A 178 -4.67 3.88 2.57
C HIS A 178 -3.45 2.97 2.78
N ASP A 179 -2.46 3.02 1.89
CA ASP A 179 -1.22 2.25 1.94
C ASP A 179 -0.07 3.06 2.57
N VAL A 180 0.62 2.48 3.56
CA VAL A 180 1.67 3.18 4.34
C VAL A 180 2.86 3.57 3.47
N ALA A 181 3.31 2.66 2.60
CA ALA A 181 4.45 2.94 1.71
C ALA A 181 4.11 4.08 0.73
N SER A 182 2.90 4.09 0.20
CA SER A 182 2.41 5.12 -0.71
C SER A 182 2.21 6.48 -0.02
N VAL A 183 1.72 6.50 1.23
CA VAL A 183 1.63 7.72 2.06
C VAL A 183 3.01 8.35 2.22
N VAL A 184 3.98 7.55 2.67
CA VAL A 184 5.34 8.04 2.91
C VAL A 184 5.95 8.53 1.61
N GLY A 185 5.79 7.78 0.51
CA GLY A 185 6.24 8.18 -0.82
C GLY A 185 5.64 9.51 -1.30
N ALA A 186 4.33 9.71 -1.14
CA ALA A 186 3.67 10.97 -1.52
C ALA A 186 4.16 12.13 -0.65
N ALA A 187 4.28 11.93 0.65
CA ALA A 187 4.78 12.91 1.60
C ALA A 187 6.22 13.33 1.29
N THR A 188 7.11 12.37 1.00
CA THR A 188 8.50 12.67 0.62
C THR A 188 8.61 13.42 -0.70
N SER A 189 7.65 13.19 -1.61
CA SER A 189 7.62 13.85 -2.92
C SER A 189 7.17 15.31 -2.79
N PHE A 190 6.35 15.63 -1.79
CA PHE A 190 5.82 16.97 -1.56
C PHE A 190 6.80 17.88 -0.80
N SER A 191 7.37 17.41 0.32
CA SER A 191 8.35 18.16 1.12
C SER A 191 9.15 17.22 2.03
N PRO A 192 10.41 17.51 2.37
CA PRO A 192 11.20 16.72 3.33
C PRO A 192 10.58 16.59 4.73
N GLU A 193 9.73 17.54 5.13
CA GLU A 193 9.13 17.60 6.48
C GLU A 193 7.79 16.87 6.59
N SER A 194 7.05 16.74 5.47
CA SER A 194 5.72 16.11 5.42
C SER A 194 5.68 14.63 5.85
N PRO A 195 6.70 13.79 5.60
CA PRO A 195 6.67 12.37 5.97
C PRO A 195 6.49 12.14 7.47
N ALA A 196 7.09 12.98 8.31
CA ALA A 196 6.98 12.85 9.77
C ALA A 196 5.51 13.01 10.21
N THR A 197 4.84 14.05 9.71
CA THR A 197 3.41 14.29 10.00
C THR A 197 2.52 13.21 9.40
N ALA A 198 2.75 12.81 8.15
CA ALA A 198 1.96 11.79 7.49
C ALA A 198 2.05 10.44 8.21
N THR A 199 3.25 10.05 8.63
CA THR A 199 3.51 8.82 9.37
C THR A 199 2.87 8.87 10.76
N ALA A 200 2.98 10.01 11.46
CA ALA A 200 2.35 10.21 12.76
C ALA A 200 0.82 10.10 12.70
N VAL A 201 0.20 10.51 11.59
CA VAL A 201 -1.26 10.36 11.37
C VAL A 201 -1.62 8.93 10.95
N LYS A 202 -0.77 8.26 10.16
CA LYS A 202 -1.07 6.95 9.59
C LYS A 202 -0.83 5.79 10.53
N LEU A 203 0.31 5.74 11.22
CA LEU A 203 0.70 4.61 12.06
C LEU A 203 -0.28 4.32 13.20
N PRO A 204 -0.84 5.30 13.93
CA PRO A 204 -1.85 5.03 14.96
C PRO A 204 -3.08 4.30 14.42
N ARG A 205 -3.49 4.60 13.18
CA ARG A 205 -4.61 3.91 12.51
C ARG A 205 -4.28 2.47 12.14
N VAL A 206 -3.06 2.22 11.66
CA VAL A 206 -2.58 0.86 11.36
C VAL A 206 -2.39 0.05 12.63
N LEU A 207 -2.01 0.69 13.73
CA LEU A 207 -1.93 0.08 15.05
C LEU A 207 -3.29 -0.34 15.61
N TYR A 208 -4.37 0.39 15.33
CA TYR A 208 -5.73 -0.03 15.75
C TYR A 208 -6.23 -1.30 15.06
N LEU A 209 -5.58 -1.73 13.98
CA LEU A 209 -5.97 -2.90 13.18
C LEU A 209 -5.39 -4.22 13.69
N VAL A 210 -4.40 -4.18 14.60
CA VAL A 210 -3.76 -5.34 15.23
C VAL A 210 -4.18 -5.41 16.69
#